data_AF-A0AAN7IKB3-F1
#
_entry.id   AF-A0AAN7IKB3-F1
#
_cell.length_a   1.000
_cell.length_b   1.000
_cell.length_c   1.000
_cell.angle_alpha   90.00
_cell.angle_beta   90.00
_cell.angle_gamma   90.00
#
_symmetry.space_group_name_H-M   'P 1'
#
loop_
_entity.id
_entity.type
_entity.pdbx_description
1 polymer ?
#
loop_
_entity_poly.entity_id
_entity_poly.type
_entity_poly.pdbx_seq_one_letter_code
_entity_poly.pdbx_strand_id
1 'polypeptide(L)'
;MKLADANSRPMFNIAGAMEGLCFRLDMLSSITFVFSLVFLVSIPEEDIDPGIAGLSVTYGLNLNMLQMLVMWNICQVENKIISVERIFQYTSIPSEPPLVTEESLPDHFWPSQGEIDIRDLRVRYAPHISLVLRGLTCIFPGVQKTGIVGRTGSGKSTFIQTRFSIVEPAAG
;
A
#
# COMPACT_ATOMS: atom_id res chain seq x y z
N MET A 1 -7.10 12.81 -21.93
CA MET A 1 -7.01 11.54 -22.69
C MET A 1 -5.79 10.69 -22.29
N LYS A 2 -4.55 11.20 -22.34
CA LYS A 2 -3.33 10.41 -22.00
C LYS A 2 -3.30 9.80 -20.58
N LEU A 3 -3.75 10.52 -19.55
CA LEU A 3 -3.81 9.99 -18.18
C LEU A 3 -4.85 8.87 -18.02
N ALA A 4 -6.00 8.99 -18.68
CA ALA A 4 -7.03 7.97 -18.64
C ALA A 4 -6.54 6.67 -19.29
N ASP A 5 -5.87 6.79 -20.44
CA ASP A 5 -5.24 5.68 -21.14
C ASP A 5 -4.12 5.03 -20.29
N ALA A 6 -3.27 5.84 -19.65
CA ALA A 6 -2.24 5.34 -18.75
C ALA A 6 -2.81 4.55 -17.56
N ASN A 7 -3.97 4.96 -17.01
CA ASN A 7 -4.64 4.25 -15.93
C ASN A 7 -5.39 3.00 -16.40
N SER A 8 -5.90 2.97 -17.63
CA SER A 8 -6.63 1.80 -18.16
C SER A 8 -5.73 0.67 -18.65
N ARG A 9 -4.51 0.97 -19.10
CA ARG A 9 -3.58 -0.06 -19.61
C ARG A 9 -3.26 -1.19 -18.62
N PRO A 10 -2.93 -0.92 -17.34
CA PRO A 10 -2.70 -1.99 -16.36
C PRO A 10 -3.94 -2.84 -16.13
N MET A 11 -5.12 -2.21 -16.06
CA MET A 11 -6.40 -2.92 -15.88
C MET A 11 -6.68 -3.84 -17.07
N PHE A 12 -6.43 -3.37 -18.28
CA PHE A 12 -6.57 -4.19 -19.49
C PHE A 12 -5.60 -5.37 -19.49
N ASN A 13 -4.33 -5.15 -19.12
CA ASN A 13 -3.33 -6.21 -19.05
C ASN A 13 -3.68 -7.27 -17.99
N ILE A 14 -4.19 -6.85 -16.83
CA ILE A 14 -4.65 -7.78 -15.77
C ILE A 14 -5.85 -8.59 -16.25
N ALA A 15 -6.84 -7.94 -16.87
CA ALA A 15 -8.00 -8.64 -17.44
C ALA A 15 -7.57 -9.66 -18.51
N GLY A 16 -6.70 -9.25 -19.43
CA GLY A 16 -6.17 -10.13 -20.47
C GLY A 16 -5.34 -11.30 -19.91
N ALA A 17 -4.56 -11.07 -18.86
CA ALA A 17 -3.80 -12.14 -18.20
C ALA A 17 -4.71 -13.14 -17.49
N MET A 18 -5.75 -12.67 -16.78
CA MET A 18 -6.71 -13.52 -16.09
C MET A 18 -7.51 -14.38 -17.08
N GLU A 19 -8.06 -13.78 -18.13
CA GLU A 19 -8.77 -14.50 -19.20
C GLU A 19 -7.85 -15.50 -19.92
N GLY A 20 -6.62 -15.07 -20.23
CA GLY A 20 -5.63 -15.94 -20.87
C GLY A 20 -5.24 -17.15 -20.02
N LEU A 21 -5.20 -17.01 -18.69
CA LEU A 21 -4.99 -18.12 -17.77
C LEU A 21 -6.18 -19.06 -17.74
N CYS A 22 -7.40 -18.53 -17.57
CA CYS A 22 -8.64 -19.32 -17.57
C CYS A 22 -8.75 -20.15 -18.85
N PHE A 23 -8.56 -19.54 -20.01
CA PHE A 23 -8.62 -20.22 -21.30
C PHE A 23 -7.65 -21.41 -21.42
N ARG A 24 -6.39 -21.24 -20.96
CA ARG A 24 -5.39 -22.32 -21.00
C ARG A 24 -5.76 -23.47 -20.06
N LEU A 25 -6.29 -23.16 -18.87
CA LEU A 25 -6.71 -24.16 -17.89
C LEU A 25 -7.95 -24.93 -18.37
N ASP A 26 -8.89 -24.25 -19.01
CA ASP A 26 -10.07 -24.88 -19.61
C ASP A 26 -9.68 -25.79 -20.76
N MET A 27 -8.72 -25.38 -21.60
CA MET A 27 -8.18 -26.23 -22.67
C MET A 27 -7.52 -27.49 -22.10
N LEU A 28 -6.69 -27.37 -21.08
CA LEU A 28 -6.06 -28.52 -20.41
C LEU A 28 -7.10 -29.46 -19.79
N SER A 29 -8.08 -28.91 -19.08
CA SER A 29 -9.17 -29.67 -18.46
C SER A 29 -10.01 -30.41 -19.52
N SER A 30 -10.33 -29.75 -20.64
CA SER A 30 -11.05 -30.35 -21.76
C SER A 30 -10.26 -31.50 -22.39
N ILE A 31 -8.95 -31.32 -22.60
CA ILE A 31 -8.08 -32.38 -23.13
C ILE A 31 -8.06 -33.58 -22.18
N THR A 32 -7.88 -33.36 -20.88
CA THR A 32 -7.88 -34.45 -19.89
C THR A 32 -9.22 -35.18 -19.84
N PHE A 33 -10.32 -34.44 -19.99
CA PHE A 33 -11.66 -35.03 -20.02
C PHE A 33 -11.88 -35.89 -21.27
N VAL A 34 -11.44 -35.44 -22.45
CA VAL A 34 -11.47 -36.25 -23.68
C VAL A 34 -10.66 -37.54 -23.50
N PHE A 35 -9.45 -37.47 -22.93
CA PHE A 35 -8.66 -38.67 -22.64
C PHE A 35 -9.37 -39.62 -21.68
N SER A 36 -10.03 -39.11 -20.63
CA SER A 36 -10.82 -39.97 -19.72
C SER A 36 -12.00 -40.64 -20.41
N LEU A 37 -12.66 -39.96 -21.36
CA LEU A 37 -13.76 -40.53 -22.13
C LEU A 37 -13.28 -41.63 -23.09
N VAL A 38 -12.16 -41.40 -23.78
CA VAL A 38 -11.57 -42.40 -24.68
C VAL A 38 -11.17 -43.64 -23.89
N PHE A 39 -10.58 -43.47 -22.70
CA PHE A 39 -10.23 -44.59 -21.82
C PHE A 39 -11.48 -45.36 -21.38
N LEU A 40 -12.52 -44.65 -20.97
CA LEU A 40 -13.77 -45.25 -20.51
C LEU A 40 -14.49 -46.05 -21.61
N VAL A 41 -14.44 -45.59 -22.86
CA VAL A 41 -15.02 -46.30 -24.01
C VAL A 41 -14.15 -47.47 -24.49
N SER A 42 -12.84 -47.44 -24.22
CA SER A 42 -11.91 -48.48 -24.69
C SER A 42 -11.89 -49.73 -23.79
N ILE A 43 -12.49 -49.66 -22.60
CA ILE A 43 -12.54 -50.78 -21.64
C ILE A 43 -13.76 -51.67 -21.96
N PRO A 44 -13.63 -53.01 -21.92
CA PRO A 44 -14.76 -53.91 -22.14
C PRO A 44 -15.89 -53.71 -21.12
N GLU A 45 -17.14 -53.92 -21.54
CA GLU A 45 -18.34 -53.77 -20.69
C GLU A 45 -18.34 -54.71 -19.47
N GLU A 46 -17.51 -55.76 -19.46
CA GLU A 46 -17.39 -56.72 -18.35
C GLU A 46 -16.68 -56.16 -17.11
N ASP A 47 -15.88 -55.09 -17.25
CA ASP A 47 -15.04 -54.55 -16.17
C ASP A 47 -15.65 -53.31 -15.47
N ILE A 48 -16.54 -52.56 -16.13
CA ILE A 48 -17.07 -51.28 -15.61
C ILE A 48 -18.59 -51.25 -15.68
N ASP A 49 -19.23 -51.02 -14.54
CA ASP A 49 -20.68 -50.78 -14.48
C ASP A 49 -21.05 -49.50 -15.28
N PRO A 50 -21.96 -49.58 -16.25
CA PRO A 50 -22.40 -48.43 -17.05
C PRO A 50 -22.96 -47.27 -16.23
N GLY A 51 -23.53 -47.56 -15.04
CA GLY A 51 -24.02 -46.53 -14.12
C GLY A 51 -22.88 -45.69 -13.55
N ILE A 52 -21.79 -46.33 -13.09
CA ILE A 52 -20.58 -45.65 -12.60
C ILE A 52 -19.92 -44.85 -13.73
N ALA A 53 -19.89 -45.40 -14.95
CA ALA A 53 -19.38 -44.69 -16.12
C ALA A 53 -20.16 -43.39 -16.38
N GLY A 54 -21.50 -43.45 -16.41
CA GLY A 54 -22.34 -42.25 -16.58
C GLY A 54 -22.17 -41.21 -15.47
N LEU A 55 -22.01 -41.66 -14.21
CA LEU A 55 -21.71 -40.78 -13.08
C LEU A 55 -20.35 -40.09 -13.24
N SER A 56 -19.31 -40.81 -13.68
CA SER A 56 -17.98 -40.24 -13.88
C SER A 56 -17.95 -39.11 -14.92
N VAL A 57 -18.68 -39.28 -16.03
CA VAL A 57 -18.81 -38.27 -17.08
C VAL A 57 -19.56 -37.04 -16.54
N THR A 58 -20.65 -37.27 -15.81
CA THR A 58 -21.46 -36.20 -15.22
C THR A 58 -20.65 -35.38 -14.22
N TYR A 59 -19.84 -36.02 -13.37
CA TYR A 59 -18.95 -35.32 -12.45
C TYR A 59 -17.80 -34.62 -13.17
N GLY A 60 -17.21 -35.21 -14.20
CA GLY A 60 -16.17 -34.57 -15.00
C GLY A 60 -16.63 -33.26 -15.66
N LEU A 61 -17.84 -33.24 -16.22
CA LEU A 61 -18.44 -32.02 -16.77
C LEU A 61 -18.66 -30.94 -15.71
N ASN A 62 -19.19 -31.32 -14.54
CA ASN A 62 -19.40 -30.37 -13.43
C ASN A 62 -18.07 -29.85 -12.87
N LEU A 63 -17.04 -30.68 -12.81
CA LEU A 63 -15.71 -30.28 -12.33
C LEU A 63 -15.07 -29.20 -13.21
N ASN A 64 -15.24 -29.28 -14.54
CA ASN A 64 -14.73 -28.26 -15.45
C ASN A 64 -15.35 -26.87 -15.17
N MET A 65 -16.68 -26.82 -14.96
CA MET A 65 -17.37 -25.58 -14.60
C MET A 65 -16.92 -25.04 -13.23
N LEU A 66 -16.76 -25.92 -12.23
CA LEU A 66 -16.27 -25.53 -10.91
C LEU A 66 -14.82 -25.02 -10.96
N GLN A 67 -13.98 -25.62 -11.79
CA GLN A 67 -12.59 -25.21 -11.98
C GLN A 67 -12.50 -23.76 -12.47
N MET A 68 -13.28 -23.38 -13.49
CA MET A 68 -13.33 -21.99 -13.98
C MET A 68 -13.70 -21.01 -12.85
N LEU A 69 -14.76 -21.33 -12.10
CA LEU A 69 -15.23 -20.49 -11.00
C LEU A 69 -14.16 -20.31 -9.92
N VAL A 70 -13.51 -21.39 -9.50
CA VAL A 70 -12.46 -21.35 -8.47
C VAL A 70 -11.27 -20.54 -8.93
N MET A 71 -10.79 -20.75 -10.16
CA MET A 71 -9.65 -20.03 -10.72
C MET A 71 -9.91 -18.52 -10.79
N TRP A 72 -11.10 -18.14 -11.25
CA TRP A 72 -11.51 -16.74 -11.27
C TRP A 72 -11.49 -16.12 -9.86
N ASN A 73 -12.06 -16.82 -8.87
CA ASN A 73 -12.09 -16.33 -7.50
C ASN A 73 -10.67 -16.18 -6.91
N ILE A 74 -9.77 -17.14 -7.14
CA ILE A 74 -8.39 -17.07 -6.67
C ILE A 74 -7.68 -15.85 -7.28
N CYS A 75 -7.75 -15.67 -8.61
CA CYS A 75 -7.14 -14.52 -9.27
C CYS A 75 -7.69 -13.19 -8.72
N GLN A 76 -8.98 -13.12 -8.43
CA GLN A 76 -9.59 -11.92 -7.85
C GLN A 76 -9.14 -11.66 -6.41
N VAL A 77 -8.99 -12.70 -5.60
CA VAL A 77 -8.47 -12.59 -4.23
C VAL A 77 -7.02 -12.13 -4.25
N GLU A 78 -6.18 -12.69 -5.11
CA GLU A 78 -4.77 -12.29 -5.28
C GLU A 78 -4.62 -10.82 -5.70
N ASN A 79 -5.48 -10.33 -6.60
CA ASN A 79 -5.47 -8.91 -6.96
C ASN A 79 -5.94 -8.01 -5.80
N LYS A 80 -6.93 -8.45 -5.02
CA LYS A 80 -7.49 -7.66 -3.93
C LYS A 80 -6.60 -7.63 -2.68
N ILE A 81 -5.86 -8.71 -2.39
CA ILE A 81 -5.01 -8.78 -1.19
C ILE A 81 -3.85 -7.77 -1.22
N ILE A 82 -3.40 -7.33 -2.40
CA ILE A 82 -2.40 -6.26 -2.57
C ILE A 82 -2.87 -4.94 -1.92
N SER A 83 -4.18 -4.68 -1.88
CA SER A 83 -4.72 -3.51 -1.19
C SER A 83 -4.61 -3.64 0.33
N VAL A 84 -4.76 -4.86 0.86
CA VAL A 84 -4.56 -5.14 2.28
C VAL A 84 -3.09 -5.02 2.64
N GLU A 85 -2.18 -5.55 1.81
CA GLU A 85 -0.74 -5.39 1.98
C GLU A 85 -0.34 -3.90 2.08
N ARG A 86 -0.89 -3.04 1.22
CA ARG A 86 -0.67 -1.59 1.28
C ARG A 86 -1.14 -0.97 2.59
N ILE A 87 -2.26 -1.41 3.15
CA ILE A 87 -2.72 -0.96 4.46
C ILE A 87 -1.70 -1.34 5.54
N PHE A 88 -1.21 -2.59 5.53
CA PHE A 88 -0.17 -3.03 6.46
C PHE A 88 1.16 -2.29 6.29
N GLN A 89 1.50 -1.87 5.07
CA GLN A 89 2.67 -1.01 4.87
C GLN A 89 2.51 0.33 5.60
N TYR A 90 1.32 0.95 5.55
CA TYR A 90 1.05 2.19 6.29
C TYR A 90 1.07 2.01 7.81
N THR A 91 0.66 0.85 8.33
CA THR A 91 0.72 0.59 9.78
C THR A 91 2.16 0.40 10.29
N SER A 92 3.11 0.11 9.40
CA SER A 92 4.53 -0.06 9.74
C SER A 92 5.36 1.23 9.70
N ILE A 93 4.77 2.35 9.23
CA ILE A 93 5.47 3.64 9.16
C ILE A 93 5.71 4.19 10.57
N PRO A 94 6.89 4.77 10.86
CA PRO A 94 7.14 5.41 12.15
C PRO A 94 6.09 6.49 12.42
N SER A 95 5.42 6.38 13.56
CA SER A 95 4.43 7.36 13.99
C SER A 95 5.12 8.65 14.45
N GLU A 96 4.43 9.76 14.28
CA GLU A 96 4.83 11.03 14.89
C GLU A 96 4.78 10.91 16.44
N PRO A 97 5.54 11.75 17.16
CA PRO A 97 5.47 11.77 18.61
C PRO A 97 4.04 11.96 19.13
N PRO A 98 3.69 11.38 20.29
CA PRO A 98 2.35 11.51 20.84
C PRO A 98 2.02 12.99 21.11
N LEU A 99 0.77 13.38 20.82
CA LEU A 99 0.29 14.76 21.00
C LEU A 99 0.42 15.26 22.43
N VAL A 100 0.31 14.35 23.41
CA VAL A 100 0.46 14.65 24.83
C VAL A 100 1.35 13.57 25.44
N THR A 101 2.42 14.01 26.10
CA THR A 101 3.26 13.16 26.94
C THR A 101 3.02 13.58 28.38
N GLU A 102 2.53 12.68 29.25
CA GLU A 102 2.19 13.02 30.64
C GLU A 102 3.41 13.55 31.43
N GLU A 103 4.61 13.13 31.06
CA GLU A 103 5.87 13.55 31.69
C GLU A 103 6.28 15.00 31.35
N SER A 104 5.71 15.62 30.31
CA SER A 104 6.13 16.93 29.81
C SER A 104 4.97 17.92 29.64
N LEU A 105 3.90 17.76 30.42
CA LEU A 105 2.80 18.72 30.43
C LEU A 105 3.27 20.05 31.02
N PRO A 106 3.20 21.16 30.26
CA PRO A 106 3.51 22.46 30.81
C PRO A 106 2.44 22.88 31.82
N ASP A 107 2.82 23.75 32.76
CA ASP A 107 1.91 24.31 33.76
C ASP A 107 0.70 25.02 33.11
N HIS A 108 -0.42 25.12 33.82
CA HIS A 108 -1.64 25.75 33.34
C HIS A 108 -1.46 27.22 32.92
N PHE A 109 -0.45 27.90 33.48
CA PHE A 109 -0.11 29.28 33.15
C PHE A 109 0.90 29.41 32.00
N TRP A 110 1.32 28.30 31.37
CA TRP A 110 2.20 28.33 30.22
C TRP A 110 1.45 28.71 28.93
N PRO A 111 2.04 29.56 28.07
CA PRO A 111 3.25 30.36 28.27
C PRO A 111 2.97 31.69 28.99
N SER A 112 3.69 31.99 30.08
CA SER A 112 3.44 33.18 30.91
C SER A 112 4.14 34.45 30.41
N GLN A 113 5.37 34.34 29.90
CA GLN A 113 6.17 35.48 29.41
C GLN A 113 6.19 35.57 27.88
N GLY A 114 5.98 34.46 27.18
CA GLY A 114 6.02 34.40 25.72
C GLY A 114 7.40 34.64 25.10
N GLU A 115 8.47 34.57 25.91
CA GLU A 115 9.85 34.60 25.42
C GLU A 115 10.20 33.30 24.69
N ILE A 116 10.90 33.41 23.56
CA ILE A 116 11.36 32.26 22.78
C ILE A 116 12.88 32.34 22.66
N ASP A 117 13.57 31.43 23.33
CA ASP A 117 15.02 31.27 23.25
C ASP A 117 15.35 30.08 22.34
N ILE A 118 16.13 30.33 21.30
CA ILE A 118 16.55 29.33 20.30
C ILE A 118 18.06 29.28 20.32
N ARG A 119 18.61 28.07 20.51
CA ARG A 119 20.04 27.84 20.70
C ARG A 119 20.54 26.80 19.71
N ASP A 120 21.55 27.18 18.90
CA ASP A 120 22.20 26.31 17.90
C ASP A 120 21.24 25.44 17.06
N LEU A 121 20.08 25.98 16.67
CA LEU A 121 19.05 25.22 15.98
C LEU A 121 19.52 24.79 14.58
N ARG A 122 19.55 23.48 14.36
CA ARG A 122 19.96 22.85 13.10
C ARG A 122 18.83 21.98 12.58
N VAL A 123 18.39 22.23 11.34
CA VAL A 123 17.22 21.56 10.76
C VAL A 123 17.55 21.00 9.38
N ARG A 124 17.11 19.77 9.12
CA ARG A 124 17.10 19.12 7.79
C ARG A 124 15.77 18.38 7.61
N TYR A 125 15.27 18.34 6.38
CA TYR A 125 14.01 17.64 6.07
C TYR A 125 14.16 16.11 5.98
N ALA A 126 15.37 15.62 5.68
CA ALA A 126 15.65 14.19 5.68
C ALA A 126 17.11 13.96 6.12
N PRO A 127 17.43 12.79 6.71
CA PRO A 127 18.76 12.51 7.25
C PRO A 127 19.89 12.69 6.23
N HIS A 128 19.63 12.31 4.99
CA HIS A 128 20.57 12.32 3.86
C HIS A 128 20.69 13.68 3.15
N ILE A 129 19.88 14.67 3.51
CA ILE A 129 19.89 16.00 2.89
C ILE A 129 20.69 16.98 3.75
N SER A 130 21.33 17.96 3.09
CA SER A 130 22.06 19.03 3.76
C SER A 130 21.18 19.85 4.71
N LEU A 131 21.78 20.38 5.78
CA LEU A 131 21.13 21.29 6.72
C LEU A 131 20.63 22.56 6.01
N VAL A 132 19.35 22.87 6.26
CA VAL A 132 18.67 24.11 5.81
C VAL A 132 18.93 25.24 6.80
N LEU A 133 18.70 24.99 8.09
CA LEU A 133 19.12 25.87 9.19
C LEU A 133 20.41 25.33 9.80
N ARG A 134 21.43 26.18 9.94
CA ARG A 134 22.81 25.78 10.28
C ARG A 134 23.28 26.44 11.58
N GLY A 135 22.61 26.16 12.69
CA GLY A 135 22.99 26.67 14.02
C GLY A 135 22.43 28.05 14.29
N LEU A 136 21.11 28.23 14.11
CA LEU A 136 20.44 29.49 14.38
C LEU A 136 20.34 29.69 15.90
N THR A 137 20.90 30.80 16.40
CA THR A 137 20.76 31.21 17.80
C THR A 137 20.12 32.60 17.84
N CYS A 138 18.96 32.72 18.46
CA CYS A 138 18.25 33.99 18.61
C CYS A 138 17.26 33.95 19.76
N ILE A 139 17.05 35.12 20.38
CA ILE A 139 16.10 35.31 21.47
C ILE A 139 15.03 36.27 20.97
N PHE A 140 13.77 35.85 21.09
CA PHE A 140 12.61 36.69 20.84
C PHE A 140 11.99 37.08 22.19
N PRO A 141 12.12 38.34 22.62
CA PRO A 141 11.59 38.77 23.90
C PRO A 141 10.06 38.69 23.93
N GLY A 142 9.54 38.37 25.11
CA GLY A 142 8.11 38.38 25.39
C GLY A 142 7.47 39.74 25.12
N VAL A 143 6.18 39.72 24.75
CA VAL A 143 5.36 40.94 24.55
C VAL A 143 5.88 41.85 23.43
N GLN A 144 6.75 41.35 22.53
CA GLN A 144 7.28 42.10 21.40
C GLN A 144 6.89 41.47 20.06
N LYS A 145 6.54 42.31 19.08
CA LYS A 145 6.32 41.88 17.69
C LYS A 145 7.65 41.90 16.95
N THR A 146 8.09 40.73 16.48
CA THR A 146 9.32 40.60 15.68
C THR A 146 9.00 40.15 14.27
N GLY A 147 9.51 40.86 13.27
CA GLY A 147 9.38 40.50 11.86
C GLY A 147 10.63 39.75 11.37
N ILE A 148 10.44 38.61 10.71
CA ILE A 148 11.53 37.85 10.09
C ILE A 148 11.50 38.09 8.57
N VAL A 149 12.55 38.70 8.04
CA VAL A 149 12.69 39.01 6.60
C VAL A 149 13.88 38.28 5.98
N GLY A 150 13.82 38.02 4.68
CA GLY A 150 14.90 37.37 3.96
C GLY A 150 14.49 36.90 2.57
N ARG A 151 15.46 36.62 1.70
CA ARG A 151 15.23 36.15 0.31
C ARG A 151 14.43 34.84 0.28
N THR A 152 13.70 34.58 -0.80
CA THR A 152 13.08 33.28 -1.05
C THR A 152 14.12 32.15 -0.96
N GLY A 153 13.79 31.06 -0.28
CA GLY A 153 14.71 29.93 -0.04
C GLY A 153 15.64 30.09 1.17
N SER A 154 15.55 31.19 1.93
CA SER A 154 16.42 31.42 3.10
C SER A 154 16.06 30.62 4.37
N GLY A 155 15.11 29.68 4.31
CA GLY A 155 14.71 28.86 5.46
C GLY A 155 13.69 29.47 6.42
N LYS A 156 13.05 30.60 6.09
CA LYS A 156 12.00 31.22 6.94
C LYS A 156 10.81 30.30 7.22
N SER A 157 10.29 29.63 6.17
CA SER A 157 9.18 28.68 6.32
C SER A 157 9.60 27.46 7.12
N THR A 158 10.83 26.98 6.93
CA THR A 158 11.42 25.89 7.71
C THR A 158 11.50 26.24 9.19
N PHE A 159 11.94 27.46 9.52
CA PHE A 159 11.97 27.96 10.89
C PHE A 159 10.58 27.93 11.56
N ILE A 160 9.56 28.41 10.86
CA ILE A 160 8.18 28.40 11.36
C ILE A 160 7.69 26.95 11.55
N GLN A 161 7.96 26.06 10.59
CA GLN A 161 7.58 24.64 10.67
C GLN A 161 8.23 23.94 11.88
N THR A 162 9.51 24.19 12.13
CA THR A 162 10.22 23.64 13.29
C THR A 162 9.68 24.19 14.61
N ARG A 163 9.31 25.47 14.66
CA ARG A 163 8.70 26.06 15.87
C ARG A 163 7.37 25.38 16.27
N PHE A 164 6.62 24.89 15.30
CA PHE A 164 5.37 24.14 15.51
C PHE A 164 5.58 22.62 15.55
N SER A 165 6.82 22.15 15.65
CA SER A 165 7.16 20.72 15.66
C SER A 165 6.61 19.93 14.46
N ILE A 166 6.39 20.60 13.32
CA ILE A 166 6.04 19.91 12.05
C ILE A 166 7.29 19.25 11.45
N VAL A 167 8.46 19.83 11.70
CA VAL A 167 9.76 19.29 11.30
C VAL A 167 10.65 19.29 12.52
N GLU A 168 11.01 18.10 12.96
CA GLU A 168 11.91 17.91 14.10
C GLU A 168 13.32 18.48 13.81
N PRO A 169 13.93 19.17 14.78
CA PRO A 169 15.31 19.62 14.64
C PRO A 169 16.27 18.43 14.58
N ALA A 170 17.33 18.56 13.78
CA ALA A 170 18.41 17.60 13.75
C ALA A 170 19.37 17.76 14.95
N ALA A 171 19.46 18.97 15.52
CA ALA A 171 20.20 19.30 16.73
C ALA A 171 19.86 20.73 17.19
N GLY A 172 20.23 21.07 18.43
CA GLY A 172 20.01 22.38 19.04
C GLY A 172 18.80 22.38 19.97
#